data_AF-X1RH86-F1
#
_entry.id   AF-X1RH86-F1
#
_cell.length_a   1.000
_cell.length_b   1.000
_cell.length_c   1.000
_cell.angle_alpha   90.00
_cell.angle_beta   90.00
_cell.angle_gamma   90.00
#
_symmetry.space_group_name_H-M   'P 1'
#
loop_
_entity.id
_entity.type
_entity.pdbx_description
1 polymer ?
#
loop_
_entity_poly.entity_id
_entity_poly.type
_entity_poly.pdbx_seq_one_letter_code
_entity_poly.pdbx_strand_id
1 'polypeptide(L)' 'MDKTKWTLDEWFKESQQGLRCGILGCPTKPVAECPQCHAWYCDKHKNIHFHLKEKVV' A
#
# COMPACT_ATOMS: atom_id res chain seq x y z
N MET A 1 -5.68 -25.81 -2.25
CA MET A 1 -5.64 -24.38 -1.92
C MET A 1 -4.67 -23.71 -2.90
N ASP A 2 -5.21 -23.13 -3.96
CA ASP A 2 -4.42 -22.34 -4.93
C ASP A 2 -3.84 -21.12 -4.21
N LYS A 3 -2.53 -21.16 -3.92
CA LYS A 3 -1.79 -20.08 -3.24
C LYS A 3 -1.52 -18.85 -4.15
N THR A 4 -2.22 -18.74 -5.27
CA THR A 4 -1.95 -17.77 -6.34
C THR A 4 -2.88 -16.56 -6.33
N LYS A 5 -3.90 -16.52 -5.46
CA LYS A 5 -4.81 -15.38 -5.33
C LYS A 5 -4.66 -14.74 -3.95
N TRP A 6 -3.88 -13.66 -3.89
CA TRP A 6 -3.87 -12.77 -2.72
C TRP A 6 -5.18 -11.99 -2.70
N THR A 7 -5.82 -11.93 -1.54
CA THR A 7 -6.93 -11.00 -1.34
C THR A 7 -6.41 -9.57 -1.18
N LEU A 8 -7.28 -8.59 -1.43
CA LEU A 8 -6.96 -7.18 -1.23
C LEU A 8 -6.58 -6.90 0.23
N ASP A 9 -7.28 -7.52 1.17
CA ASP A 9 -7.02 -7.41 2.62
C ASP A 9 -5.66 -7.95 3.03
N GLU A 10 -5.26 -9.12 2.54
CA GLU A 10 -3.94 -9.70 2.84
C GLU A 10 -2.82 -8.82 2.28
N TRP A 11 -2.99 -8.33 1.04
CA TRP A 11 -2.04 -7.41 0.45
C TRP A 11 -1.89 -6.14 1.29
N PHE A 12 -3.02 -5.56 1.72
CA PHE A 12 -3.03 -4.35 2.50
C PHE A 12 -2.38 -4.54 3.88
N LYS A 13 -2.64 -5.67 4.55
CA LYS A 13 -2.00 -6.02 5.83
C LYS A 13 -0.48 -6.11 5.72
N GLU A 14 0.04 -6.80 4.69
CA GLU A 14 1.49 -6.89 4.50
C GLU A 14 2.12 -5.54 4.13
N SER A 15 1.37 -4.71 3.40
CA SER A 15 1.78 -3.32 3.13
C SER A 15 1.86 -2.52 4.42
N GLN A 16 0.92 -2.66 5.36
CA GLN A 16 1.00 -1.97 6.65
C GLN A 16 2.16 -2.42 7.54
N GLN A 17 2.73 -3.60 7.28
CA GLN A 17 3.90 -4.13 7.98
C GLN A 17 5.23 -3.77 7.31
N GLY A 18 5.21 -3.03 6.19
CA GLY A 18 6.42 -2.71 5.43
C GLY A 18 7.01 -3.89 4.65
N LEU A 19 6.27 -4.99 4.51
CA LEU A 19 6.73 -6.18 3.77
C LEU A 19 6.58 -6.00 2.26
N ARG A 20 5.62 -5.18 1.81
CA ARG A 20 5.37 -4.91 0.39
C ARG A 20 4.87 -3.49 0.15
N CYS A 21 4.87 -3.09 -1.12
CA CYS A 21 4.26 -1.84 -1.55
C CYS A 21 2.73 -1.95 -1.56
N GLY A 22 2.02 -0.91 -1.12
CA GLY A 22 0.56 -0.82 -1.10
C GLY A 22 -0.09 -0.77 -2.49
N ILE A 23 0.68 -0.57 -3.56
CA ILE A 23 0.19 -0.71 -4.94
C ILE A 23 0.15 -2.20 -5.30
N LEU A 24 -1.06 -2.70 -5.58
CA LEU A 24 -1.31 -4.08 -5.97
C LEU A 24 -0.45 -4.50 -7.16
N GLY A 25 0.16 -5.68 -7.05
CA GLY A 25 1.05 -6.23 -8.07
C GLY A 25 2.44 -5.59 -8.13
N CYS A 26 2.76 -4.60 -7.31
CA CYS A 26 4.10 -4.03 -7.26
C CYS A 26 5.06 -4.96 -6.49
N PRO A 27 6.13 -5.49 -7.14
CA PRO A 27 7.11 -6.35 -6.47
C PRO A 27 8.23 -5.54 -5.79
N THR A 28 8.20 -4.20 -5.88
CA THR A 28 9.30 -3.36 -5.39
C THR A 28 9.22 -3.21 -3.88
N LYS A 29 10.38 -3.37 -3.21
CA LYS A 29 10.50 -3.18 -1.76
C LYS A 29 10.05 -1.76 -1.38
N PRO A 30 9.20 -1.61 -0.35
CA PRO A 30 8.80 -0.30 0.12
C PRO A 30 9.91 0.39 0.92
N VAL A 31 9.83 1.72 0.99
CA VAL A 31 10.83 2.57 1.67
C VAL A 31 10.20 3.63 2.57
N ALA A 32 8.91 3.92 2.41
CA ALA A 32 8.22 4.96 3.16
C ALA A 32 6.80 4.52 3.54
N GLU A 33 6.42 4.80 4.78
CA GLU A 33 5.06 4.61 5.29
C GLU A 33 4.23 5.88 5.05
N CYS A 34 2.96 5.72 4.63
CA CYS A 34 2.01 6.82 4.60
C CYS A 34 1.48 7.09 6.02
N PRO A 35 1.62 8.33 6.56
CA PRO A 35 1.20 8.64 7.93
C PRO A 35 -0.32 8.64 8.15
N GLN A 36 -1.11 8.60 7.07
CA GLN A 36 -2.58 8.64 7.18
C GLN A 36 -3.22 7.24 7.15
N CYS A 37 -2.71 6.31 6.34
CA CYS A 37 -3.27 4.96 6.21
C CYS A 37 -2.32 3.84 6.66
N HIS A 38 -1.09 4.19 7.07
CA HIS A 38 -0.03 3.27 7.49
C HIS A 38 0.44 2.28 6.42
N ALA A 39 -0.03 2.40 5.17
CA ALA A 39 0.45 1.58 4.08
C ALA A 39 1.86 2.02 3.66
N TRP A 40 2.70 1.04 3.34
CA TRP A 40 4.06 1.29 2.89
C TRP A 40 4.15 1.34 1.36
N TYR A 41 5.00 2.22 0.83
CA TYR A 41 5.16 2.45 -0.60
C TYR A 41 6.64 2.46 -1.01
N CYS A 42 6.92 2.00 -2.23
CA CYS A 42 8.26 2.09 -2.83
C CYS A 42 8.54 3.51 -3.34
N ASP A 43 9.79 3.79 -3.73
CA ASP A 43 10.20 5.11 -4.22
C ASP A 43 9.36 5.66 -5.39
N LYS A 44 8.86 4.77 -6.26
CA LYS A 44 8.01 5.15 -7.39
C LYS A 44 6.59 5.50 -6.96
N HIS A 45 6.07 4.81 -5.95
CA HIS A 45 4.66 4.89 -5.58
C HIS A 45 4.37 5.79 -4.38
N LYS A 46 5.39 6.14 -3.58
CA LYS A 46 5.22 7.02 -2.40
C LYS A 46 4.69 8.42 -2.73
N ASN A 47 4.94 8.90 -3.96
CA ASN A 47 4.56 10.25 -4.39
C ASN A 47 3.26 10.30 -5.22
N ILE A 48 2.76 9.16 -5.69
CA ILE A 48 1.50 9.10 -6.46
C ILE A 48 0.31 8.71 -5.59
N HIS A 49 0.57 8.21 -4.38
CA HIS A 49 -0.45 7.90 -3.40
C HIS A 49 -0.98 9.20 -2.78
N PHE A 50 -2.30 9.43 -2.87
CA PHE A 50 -2.96 10.60 -2.29
C PHE A 50 -4.27 10.22 -1.62
N HIS A 51 -4.62 10.95 -0.58
CA HIS A 51 -5.92 10.88 0.06
C HIS A 51 -6.75 12.08 -0.37
N LEU A 52 -7.92 11.82 -0.93
CA LEU A 52 -8.91 12.86 -1.15
C LEU A 52 -9.38 13.33 0.24
N LYS A 53 -8.97 14.54 0.64
CA LYS A 53 -9.58 15.21 1.78
C LYS A 53 -10.99 15.61 1.34
N GLU A 54 -12.01 14.92 1.84
CA GLU A 54 -13.37 15.42 1.70
C GLU A 54 -13.40 16.79 2.39
N LYS A 55 -13.58 17.85 1.59
CA LYS A 55 -13.94 19.15 2.15
C LYS A 55 -15.33 18.97 2.74
N VAL A 56 -15.42 18.95 4.06
CA VAL A 56 -16.67 19.22 4.75
C VAL A 56 -17.01 20.67 4.42
N VAL A 57 -17.91 20.86 3.46
CA VAL A 57 -18.57 22.12 3.13
C VAL A 57 -19.75 22.32 4.06
#